data_AF-A0A133UIN9-F1
#
_entry.id   AF-A0A133UIN9-F1
#
_cell.length_a   1.000
_cell.length_b   1.000
_cell.length_c   1.000
_cell.angle_alpha   90.00
_cell.angle_beta   90.00
_cell.angle_gamma   90.00
#
_symmetry.space_group_name_H-M   'P 1'
#
loop_
_entity.id
_entity.type
_entity.pdbx_description
1 polymer ?
#
loop_
_entity_poly.entity_id
_entity_poly.type
_entity_poly.pdbx_seq_one_letter_code
_entity_poly.pdbx_strand_id
1 'polypeptide(L)'
;MIESLGYLVLGILVLFVPGFLLSFLLYADKDGLDFWERIGASIGLSALIDALIIAILAHPPLLALRFLPFLGSVVIFCGFCGAVLALRKKSLRAFKSFWIRTESEG
;
A
#
# COMPACT_ATOMS: atom_id res chain seq x y z
N MET A 1 2.62 26.95 2.46
CA MET A 1 1.37 26.23 2.11
C MET A 1 1.62 25.00 1.25
N ILE A 2 2.43 25.11 0.18
CA ILE A 2 2.79 23.96 -0.69
C ILE A 2 3.50 22.82 0.07
N GLU A 3 4.35 23.15 1.05
CA GLU A 3 5.05 22.16 1.87
C GLU A 3 4.09 21.32 2.73
N SER A 4 3.11 21.95 3.39
CA SER A 4 2.08 21.24 4.16
C SER A 4 1.19 20.36 3.28
N LEU A 5 0.89 20.81 2.05
CA LEU A 5 0.15 20.00 1.09
C LEU A 5 0.95 18.75 0.68
N GLY A 6 2.27 18.91 0.50
CA GLY A 6 3.18 17.80 0.21
C GLY A 6 3.22 16.74 1.30
N TYR A 7 3.31 17.13 2.57
CA TYR A 7 3.28 16.19 3.69
C TYR A 7 1.92 15.49 3.84
N LEU A 8 0.82 16.19 3.56
CA LEU A 8 -0.52 15.60 3.59
C LEU A 8 -0.66 14.51 2.51
N VAL A 9 -0.29 14.83 1.27
CA VAL A 9 -0.34 13.88 0.14
C VAL A 9 0.59 12.70 0.41
N LEU A 10 1.79 12.96 0.91
CA LEU A 10 2.74 11.91 1.28
C LEU A 10 2.15 10.99 2.37
N GLY A 11 1.53 11.56 3.40
CA GLY A 11 0.88 10.79 4.46
C GLY A 11 -0.24 9.90 3.94
N ILE A 12 -1.08 10.43 3.05
CA ILE A 12 -2.16 9.66 2.41
C ILE A 12 -1.58 8.51 1.58
N LEU A 13 -0.52 8.77 0.80
CA LEU A 13 0.15 7.74 0.01
C LEU A 13 0.73 6.65 0.91
N VAL A 14 1.44 7.04 1.97
CA VAL A 14 2.02 6.10 2.94
C VAL A 14 0.95 5.25 3.62
N LEU A 15 -0.22 5.82 3.92
CA LEU A 15 -1.35 5.14 4.56
C LEU A 15 -2.28 4.37 3.61
N PHE A 16 -2.05 4.41 2.30
CA PHE A 16 -2.95 3.77 1.32
C PHE A 16 -2.21 2.82 0.38
N VAL A 17 -1.06 3.24 -0.14
CA VAL A 17 -0.26 2.51 -1.12
C VAL A 17 0.15 1.10 -0.63
N PRO A 18 0.68 0.90 0.58
CA PRO A 18 1.12 -0.44 1.00
C PRO A 18 -0.06 -1.42 1.09
N GLY A 19 -1.19 -1.00 1.67
CA GLY A 19 -2.39 -1.83 1.72
C GLY A 19 -3.02 -2.08 0.36
N PHE A 20 -2.99 -1.07 -0.52
CA PHE A 20 -3.45 -1.20 -1.90
C PHE A 20 -2.67 -2.25 -2.67
N LEU A 21 -1.33 -2.16 -2.71
CA LEU A 21 -0.47 -3.16 -3.38
C LEU A 21 -0.69 -4.56 -2.80
N LEU A 22 -0.78 -4.66 -1.48
CA LEU A 22 -0.94 -5.94 -0.82
C LEU A 22 -2.33 -6.55 -1.10
N SER A 23 -3.37 -5.73 -1.33
CA SER A 23 -4.67 -6.23 -1.81
C SER A 23 -4.57 -6.94 -3.16
N PHE A 24 -3.71 -6.49 -4.09
CA PHE A 24 -3.46 -7.16 -5.38
C PHE A 24 -2.62 -8.42 -5.27
N LEU A 25 -1.78 -8.50 -4.22
CA LEU A 25 -1.00 -9.70 -3.92
C LEU A 25 -1.89 -10.80 -3.32
N LEU A 26 -2.73 -10.44 -2.36
CA LEU A 26 -3.59 -11.37 -1.63
C LEU A 26 -4.83 -11.75 -2.43
N TYR A 27 -5.48 -10.77 -3.06
CA TYR A 27 -6.71 -10.93 -3.82
C TYR A 27 -6.44 -10.66 -5.30
N ALA A 28 -5.65 -11.56 -5.91
CA ALA A 28 -5.22 -11.48 -7.30
C ALA A 28 -6.26 -11.98 -8.31
N ASP A 29 -7.36 -12.60 -7.84
CA ASP A 29 -8.42 -13.12 -8.70
C ASP A 29 -9.39 -12.03 -9.16
N LYS A 30 -9.84 -12.12 -10.43
CA LYS A 30 -10.79 -11.17 -11.03
C LYS A 30 -12.17 -11.22 -10.38
N ASP A 31 -12.52 -12.34 -9.75
CA ASP A 31 -13.77 -12.54 -9.02
C ASP A 31 -13.56 -12.47 -7.48
N GLY A 32 -12.38 -12.03 -7.03
CA GLY A 32 -12.02 -12.11 -5.61
C GLY A 32 -12.56 -10.98 -4.74
N LEU A 33 -12.64 -9.76 -5.28
CA LEU A 33 -13.13 -8.55 -4.59
C LEU A 33 -13.71 -7.57 -5.63
N ASP A 34 -14.91 -7.08 -5.38
CA ASP A 34 -15.50 -5.97 -6.13
C ASP A 34 -14.73 -4.66 -5.91
N PHE A 35 -14.96 -3.64 -6.75
CA PHE A 35 -14.22 -2.37 -6.69
C PHE A 35 -14.25 -1.73 -5.28
N TRP A 36 -15.44 -1.60 -4.69
CA TRP A 36 -15.60 -1.02 -3.35
C TRP A 36 -15.02 -1.90 -2.25
N GLU A 37 -15.15 -3.22 -2.37
CA GLU A 37 -14.57 -4.16 -1.43
C GLU A 37 -13.04 -4.09 -1.47
N ARG A 38 -12.46 -3.90 -2.66
CA ARG A 38 -11.02 -3.74 -2.83
C ARG A 38 -10.51 -2.46 -2.20
N ILE A 39 -11.22 -1.34 -2.37
CA ILE A 39 -10.88 -0.08 -1.72
C ILE A 39 -10.96 -0.23 -0.20
N GLY A 40 -12.05 -0.81 0.32
CA GLY A 40 -12.20 -1.07 1.76
C GLY A 40 -11.10 -1.99 2.31
N ALA A 41 -10.81 -3.10 1.61
CA ALA A 41 -9.75 -4.02 1.95
C ALA A 41 -8.39 -3.33 1.96
N SER A 42 -8.10 -2.49 0.96
CA SER A 42 -6.84 -1.75 0.86
C SER A 42 -6.62 -0.81 2.04
N ILE A 43 -7.67 -0.09 2.47
CA ILE A 43 -7.62 0.80 3.64
C ILE A 43 -7.36 -0.02 4.92
N GLY A 44 -8.12 -1.09 5.14
CA GLY A 44 -7.96 -1.94 6.31
C GLY A 44 -6.59 -2.62 6.37
N LEU A 45 -6.11 -3.13 5.23
CA LEU A 45 -4.79 -3.74 5.12
C LEU A 45 -3.67 -2.72 5.38
N SER A 46 -3.83 -1.50 4.87
CA SER A 46 -2.81 -0.47 5.08
C SER A 46 -2.70 -0.11 6.55
N ALA A 47 -3.83 0.13 7.23
CA ALA A 47 -3.86 0.38 8.66
C ALA A 47 -3.20 -0.73 9.48
N LEU A 48 -3.42 -2.00 9.11
CA LEU A 48 -2.79 -3.15 9.77
C LEU A 48 -1.27 -3.19 9.53
N ILE A 49 -0.82 -2.94 8.30
CA ILE A 49 0.61 -2.89 7.97
C ILE A 49 1.31 -1.72 8.67
N ASP A 50 0.71 -0.55 8.66
CA ASP A 50 1.27 0.64 9.31
C ASP A 50 1.36 0.43 10.83
N ALA A 51 0.31 -0.12 11.45
CA ALA A 51 0.34 -0.49 12.86
C ALA A 51 1.42 -1.55 13.16
N LEU A 52 1.60 -2.54 12.29
CA LEU A 52 2.65 -3.55 12.41
C LEU A 52 4.05 -2.93 12.30
N ILE A 53 4.29 -2.06 11.32
CA ILE A 53 5.56 -1.35 11.13
C ILE A 53 5.84 -0.49 12.38
N ILE A 54 4.86 0.26 12.86
CA ILE A 54 5.00 1.06 14.10
C ILE A 54 5.33 0.15 15.29
N ALA A 55 4.63 -0.97 15.46
CA ALA A 55 4.89 -1.92 16.54
C ALA A 55 6.31 -2.49 16.48
N ILE A 56 6.80 -2.85 15.29
CA ILE A 56 8.18 -3.32 15.08
C ILE A 56 9.19 -2.21 15.43
N LEU A 57 8.94 -0.98 14.97
CA LEU A 57 9.83 0.16 15.22
C LEU A 57 9.78 0.66 16.67
N ALA A 58 8.71 0.34 17.41
CA ALA A 58 8.55 0.68 18.82
C ALA A 58 9.45 -0.14 19.76
N HIS A 59 10.16 -1.17 19.26
CA HIS A 59 11.11 -1.92 20.06
C HIS A 59 12.29 -1.04 20.53
N PRO A 60 12.63 -1.05 21.84
CA PRO A 60 13.59 -0.13 22.45
C PRO A 60 15.00 -0.07 21.84
N PRO A 61 15.62 -1.16 21.32
CA PRO A 61 16.92 -1.05 20.66
C PRO A 61 16.86 -0.37 19.28
N LEU A 62 15.68 -0.28 18.66
CA LEU A 62 15.53 0.34 17.35
C LEU A 62 15.27 1.85 17.45
N LEU A 63 14.67 2.34 18.55
CA LEU A 63 14.42 3.76 18.89
C LEU A 63 14.10 4.63 17.67
N ALA A 64 13.38 4.03 16.73
CA ALA A 64 13.16 4.49 15.37
C ALA A 64 11.75 5.07 15.25
N LEU A 65 11.23 5.67 16.32
CA LEU A 65 10.01 6.49 16.30
C LEU A 65 10.27 7.86 15.66
N ARG A 66 11.22 7.96 14.72
CA ARG A 66 11.40 9.12 13.86
C ARG A 66 10.64 8.86 12.55
N PHE A 67 10.13 9.93 11.96
CA PHE A 67 9.42 9.87 10.68
C PHE A 67 10.25 9.20 9.57
N LEU A 68 11.58 9.38 9.58
CA LEU A 68 12.51 8.82 8.58
C LEU A 68 12.53 7.28 8.52
N PRO A 69 12.83 6.54 9.61
CA PRO A 69 12.85 5.08 9.57
C PRO A 69 11.47 4.48 9.29
N PHE A 70 10.38 5.09 9.78
CA PHE A 70 9.02 4.68 9.42
C PHE A 70 8.78 4.79 7.91
N LEU A 71 9.07 5.96 7.34
CA LEU A 71 8.92 6.20 5.90
C LEU A 71 9.81 5.25 5.08
N GLY A 72 11.05 5.01 5.53
CA GLY A 72 11.96 4.05 4.92
C GLY A 72 11.40 2.63 4.90
N SER A 73 10.86 2.15 6.03
CA SER A 73 10.23 0.83 6.13
C SER A 73 9.01 0.69 5.21
N VAL A 74 8.15 1.72 5.13
CA VAL A 74 6.99 1.70 4.24
C VAL A 74 7.43 1.66 2.77
N VAL A 75 8.43 2.46 2.38
CA VAL A 75 8.97 2.46 1.02
C VAL A 75 9.59 1.11 0.67
N ILE A 76 10.37 0.50 1.58
CA ILE A 76 10.92 -0.85 1.40
C ILE A 76 9.81 -1.88 1.24
N PHE A 77 8.76 -1.81 2.06
CA PHE A 77 7.62 -2.71 1.98
C PHE A 77 6.85 -2.56 0.66
N CYS A 78 6.62 -1.32 0.21
CA CYS A 78 6.01 -1.04 -1.08
C CYS A 78 6.86 -1.57 -2.25
N GLY A 79 8.18 -1.35 -2.20
CA GLY A 79 9.13 -1.89 -3.18
C GLY A 79 9.11 -3.42 -3.21
N PHE A 80 9.06 -4.06 -2.05
CA PHE A 80 8.94 -5.51 -1.93
C PHE A 80 7.61 -6.02 -2.52
N CYS A 81 6.47 -5.42 -2.16
CA CYS A 81 5.17 -5.77 -2.72
C CYS A 81 5.15 -5.58 -4.25
N GLY A 82 5.72 -4.47 -4.75
CA GLY A 82 5.84 -4.21 -6.19
C GLY A 82 6.70 -5.25 -6.90
N ALA A 83 7.83 -5.64 -6.33
CA ALA A 83 8.70 -6.69 -6.87
C ALA A 83 7.97 -8.05 -6.91
N VAL A 84 7.29 -8.43 -5.82
CA VAL A 84 6.51 -9.67 -5.78
C VAL A 84 5.35 -9.63 -6.77
N LEU A 85 4.70 -8.47 -6.96
CA LEU A 85 3.64 -8.29 -7.94
C LEU A 85 4.16 -8.44 -9.37
N ALA A 86 5.36 -7.92 -9.66
CA ALA A 86 6.03 -8.11 -10.95
C ALA A 86 6.38 -9.58 -11.23
N LEU A 87 6.79 -10.32 -10.20
CA LEU A 87 7.04 -11.77 -10.32
C LEU A 87 5.75 -12.57 -10.50
N ARG A 88 4.62 -12.12 -9.92
CA ARG A 88 3.31 -12.78 -10.02
C ARG A 88 2.48 -12.24 -11.19
N LYS A 89 2.63 -12.88 -12.36
CA LYS A 89 1.86 -12.58 -13.59
C LYS A 89 0.33 -12.52 -13.42
N LYS A 90 -0.24 -13.19 -12.41
CA LYS A 90 -1.67 -13.15 -12.07
C LYS A 90 -2.05 -11.81 -11.40
N SER A 91 -1.32 -11.43 -10.35
CA SER A 91 -1.48 -10.14 -9.66
C SER A 91 -1.20 -8.94 -10.57
N LEU A 92 -0.16 -9.02 -11.42
CA LEU A 92 0.13 -7.97 -12.41
C LEU A 92 -1.03 -7.77 -13.40
N ARG A 93 -1.66 -8.87 -13.86
CA ARG A 93 -2.82 -8.79 -14.74
C ARG A 93 -4.02 -8.17 -14.04
N ALA A 94 -4.27 -8.53 -12.77
CA ALA A 94 -5.33 -7.92 -11.96
C ALA A 94 -5.11 -6.41 -11.77
N PHE A 95 -3.87 -6.00 -11.47
CA PHE A 95 -3.47 -4.60 -11.36
C PHE A 95 -3.69 -3.83 -12.66
N LYS A 96 -3.21 -4.38 -13.78
CA LYS A 96 -3.39 -3.75 -15.08
C LYS A 96 -4.87 -3.65 -15.47
N SER A 97 -5.67 -4.69 -15.18
CA SER A 97 -7.11 -4.66 -15.50
C SER A 97 -7.89 -3.65 -14.66
N PHE A 98 -7.48 -3.40 -13.41
CA PHE A 98 -8.08 -2.37 -12.57
C PHE A 98 -7.87 -0.98 -13.17
N TRP A 99 -6.64 -0.67 -13.58
CA TRP A 99 -6.30 0.62 -14.20
C TRP A 99 -6.99 0.85 -15.54
N ILE A 100 -7.06 -0.18 -16.40
CA ILE A 100 -7.77 -0.07 -17.69
C ILE A 100 -9.28 0.20 -17.47
N ARG A 101 -9.88 -0.40 -16.44
CA ARG A 101 -11.31 -0.18 -16.13
C ARG A 101 -11.57 1.25 -15.67
N THR A 102 -10.69 1.82 -14.85
CA THR A 102 -10.81 3.23 -14.41
C THR A 102 -10.62 4.24 -15.55
N GLU A 103 -9.85 3.92 -16.59
CA GLU A 103 -9.71 4.77 -17.78
C GLU A 103 -10.94 4.76 -18.70
N SER A 104 -11.82 3.76 -18.57
CA SER A 104 -13.03 3.63 -19.41
C SER A 104 -14.28 4.28 -18.80
N GLU A 105 -14.25 4.63 -17.51
CA GLU A 105 -15.40 5.20 -16.77
C GLU A 105 -15.21 6.70 -16.43
N GLY A 106 -14.13 7.33 -16.91
CA GLY A 106 -13.85 8.77 -16.79
C GLY A 106 -13.94 9.49 -18.12
#